data_AF-A0A9E3IMN9-F1
#
_entry.id   AF-A0A9E3IMN9-F1
#
_cell.length_a   1.000
_cell.length_b   1.000
_cell.length_c   1.000
_cell.angle_alpha   90.00
_cell.angle_beta   90.00
_cell.angle_gamma   90.00
#
_symmetry.space_group_name_H-M   'P 1'
#
loop_
_entity.id
_entity.type
_entity.pdbx_description
1 polymer ?
#
loop_
_entity_poly.entity_id
_entity_poly.type
_entity_poly.pdbx_seq_one_letter_code
_entity_poly.pdbx_strand_id
1 'polypeptide(L)'
;MAKSADDPRTFISQISLVGRGGGAVKTLAGFKKSHHTVPDAVNAATQGFFAKLCAGELAAEAEDFFQRARAGLGYKRKEIALEVTSPAAVLAAKDFTLEIAYALEEADPASYGVTRTLHSLRNGDLLQVAEFDALFAGQFSGIVFALTKGARVEAVIDAVEGLDADMRLTVAYPSDCRQCTLTVAEVEAAVICDGATLEMRFPRNASPRELIEAFAAVRRAFALTKDRALSGLLG
;
A
#
# COMPACT_ATOMS: atom_id res chain seq x y z
N MET A 1 -39.14 -6.85 8.85
CA MET A 1 -38.12 -7.50 7.99
C MET A 1 -36.87 -6.65 8.04
N ALA A 2 -35.87 -7.07 8.81
CA ALA A 2 -34.59 -6.35 8.90
C ALA A 2 -33.82 -6.57 7.59
N LYS A 3 -33.47 -5.47 6.91
CA LYS A 3 -32.52 -5.50 5.79
C LYS A 3 -31.20 -6.03 6.35
N SER A 4 -30.77 -7.18 5.86
CA SER A 4 -29.42 -7.71 6.11
C SER A 4 -28.42 -6.60 5.81
N ALA A 5 -27.51 -6.34 6.75
CA ALA A 5 -26.34 -5.50 6.49
C ALA A 5 -25.62 -6.07 5.26
N ASP A 6 -25.40 -5.23 4.26
CA ASP A 6 -24.70 -5.58 3.02
C ASP A 6 -23.33 -6.17 3.40
N ASP A 7 -22.96 -7.34 2.88
CA ASP A 7 -21.67 -7.95 3.19
C ASP A 7 -20.55 -7.04 2.66
N PRO A 8 -19.58 -6.59 3.48
CA PRO A 8 -18.44 -5.78 3.05
C PRO A 8 -17.69 -6.36 1.85
N ARG A 9 -17.73 -7.70 1.71
CA ARG A 9 -17.16 -8.45 0.58
C ARG A 9 -17.77 -8.10 -0.77
N THR A 10 -18.89 -7.41 -0.80
CA THR A 10 -19.55 -6.99 -2.06
C THR A 10 -18.86 -5.76 -2.67
N PHE A 11 -18.08 -5.01 -1.89
CA PHE A 11 -17.48 -3.74 -2.30
C PHE A 11 -15.96 -3.79 -2.45
N ILE A 12 -15.29 -4.73 -1.77
CA ILE A 12 -13.82 -4.87 -1.79
C ILE A 12 -13.44 -6.07 -2.67
N SER A 13 -12.64 -5.83 -3.70
CA SER A 13 -12.10 -6.87 -4.58
C SER A 13 -10.79 -7.45 -4.07
N GLN A 14 -9.98 -6.66 -3.37
CA GLN A 14 -8.70 -7.09 -2.80
C GLN A 14 -8.30 -6.22 -1.61
N ILE A 15 -7.60 -6.83 -0.65
CA ILE A 15 -6.91 -6.13 0.45
C ILE A 15 -5.40 -6.35 0.28
N SER A 16 -4.63 -5.28 0.40
CA SER A 16 -3.17 -5.30 0.34
C SER A 16 -2.56 -4.47 1.47
N LEU A 17 -1.41 -4.88 1.99
CA LEU A 17 -0.54 -4.04 2.81
C LEU A 17 0.50 -3.40 1.90
N VAL A 18 0.67 -2.09 2.01
CA VAL A 18 1.56 -1.32 1.13
C VAL A 18 2.63 -0.60 1.94
N GLY A 19 3.88 -0.78 1.52
CA GLY A 19 5.06 -0.15 2.05
C GLY A 19 5.66 0.77 1.01
N ARG A 20 6.08 1.95 1.43
CA ARG A 20 6.71 2.93 0.55
C ARG A 20 8.05 3.37 1.11
N GLY A 21 9.03 3.44 0.24
CA GLY A 21 10.35 3.99 0.48
C GLY A 21 10.88 4.58 -0.82
N GLY A 22 12.16 4.94 -0.84
CA GLY A 22 12.75 5.51 -2.04
C GLY A 22 14.10 6.17 -1.76
N GLY A 23 14.64 6.80 -2.78
CA GLY A 23 15.91 7.51 -2.69
C GLY A 23 16.20 8.30 -3.95
N ALA A 24 17.38 8.92 -4.00
CA ALA A 24 17.84 9.60 -5.19
C ALA A 24 18.45 8.59 -6.18
N VAL A 25 18.17 8.73 -7.47
CA VAL A 25 18.71 7.81 -8.51
C VAL A 25 20.24 7.75 -8.47
N LYS A 26 20.89 8.86 -8.12
CA LYS A 26 22.36 8.96 -8.01
C LYS A 26 22.98 8.14 -6.88
N THR A 27 22.18 7.62 -5.94
CA THR A 27 22.68 6.79 -4.82
C THR A 27 22.59 5.30 -5.13
N LEU A 28 21.91 4.91 -6.22
CA LEU A 28 21.87 3.51 -6.65
C LEU A 28 23.28 3.01 -6.97
N ALA A 29 23.59 1.77 -6.56
CA ALA A 29 24.91 1.19 -6.73
C ALA A 29 25.36 1.14 -8.22
N GLY A 30 24.40 0.99 -9.14
CA GLY A 30 24.66 1.00 -10.58
C GLY A 30 24.96 2.37 -11.19
N PHE A 31 24.75 3.47 -10.45
CA PHE A 31 24.89 4.83 -10.98
C PHE A 31 26.36 5.27 -11.02
N LYS A 32 26.87 5.55 -12.23
CA LYS A 32 28.25 5.99 -12.46
C LYS A 32 28.29 7.48 -12.75
N LYS A 33 28.68 8.30 -11.76
CA LYS A 33 28.70 9.78 -11.86
C LYS A 33 29.47 10.33 -13.07
N SER A 34 30.49 9.63 -13.56
CA SER A 34 31.27 10.03 -14.74
C SER A 34 30.61 9.73 -16.08
N HIS A 35 29.60 8.86 -16.11
CA HIS A 35 29.00 8.35 -17.35
C HIS A 35 27.48 8.53 -17.41
N HIS A 36 26.83 8.76 -16.28
CA HIS A 36 25.38 8.84 -16.18
C HIS A 36 24.95 10.23 -15.72
N THR A 37 23.84 10.68 -16.28
CA THR A 37 23.09 11.85 -15.81
C THR A 37 21.83 11.35 -15.10
N VAL A 38 21.39 12.05 -14.06
CA VAL A 38 20.09 11.75 -13.43
C VAL A 38 18.96 12.05 -14.43
N PRO A 39 17.88 11.24 -14.44
CA PRO A 39 16.74 11.53 -15.29
C PRO A 39 16.11 12.88 -14.94
N ASP A 40 15.60 13.56 -15.96
CA ASP A 40 14.88 14.83 -15.89
C ASP A 40 13.40 14.71 -16.30
N ALA A 41 13.01 13.54 -16.81
CA ALA A 41 11.64 13.19 -17.16
C ALA A 41 11.40 11.68 -17.01
N VAL A 42 10.14 11.29 -16.77
CA VAL A 42 9.72 9.89 -16.81
C VAL A 42 9.21 9.55 -18.20
N ASN A 43 9.95 8.69 -18.90
CA ASN A 43 9.60 8.19 -20.23
C ASN A 43 10.20 6.78 -20.44
N ALA A 44 9.88 6.13 -21.56
CA ALA A 44 10.35 4.76 -21.83
C ALA A 44 11.88 4.60 -21.79
N ALA A 45 12.63 5.61 -22.22
CA ALA A 45 14.09 5.56 -22.22
C ALA A 45 14.66 5.70 -20.81
N THR A 46 14.16 6.66 -20.01
CA THR A 46 14.61 6.86 -18.63
C THR A 46 14.17 5.72 -17.72
N GLN A 47 12.99 5.14 -17.94
CA GLN A 47 12.54 3.91 -17.27
C GLN A 47 13.43 2.71 -17.62
N GLY A 48 13.78 2.51 -18.90
CA GLY A 48 14.68 1.43 -19.31
C GLY A 48 16.11 1.61 -18.77
N PHE A 49 16.57 2.85 -18.62
CA PHE A 49 17.84 3.16 -17.95
C PHE A 49 17.75 2.86 -16.44
N PHE A 50 16.72 3.35 -15.77
CA PHE A 50 16.49 3.14 -14.35
C PHE A 50 16.37 1.65 -13.98
N ALA A 51 15.62 0.87 -14.77
CA ALA A 51 15.51 -0.58 -14.59
C ALA A 51 16.87 -1.29 -14.60
N LYS A 52 17.85 -0.81 -15.38
CA LYS A 52 19.21 -1.35 -15.36
C LYS A 52 19.98 -0.96 -14.10
N LEU A 53 19.74 0.24 -13.56
CA LEU A 53 20.41 0.73 -12.37
C LEU A 53 19.97 0.00 -11.10
N CYS A 54 18.67 -0.21 -10.92
CA CYS A 54 18.11 -0.83 -9.71
C CYS A 54 18.17 -2.36 -9.72
N ALA A 55 18.48 -3.00 -10.85
CA ALA A 55 18.43 -4.46 -11.01
C ALA A 55 19.22 -5.23 -9.92
N GLY A 56 20.41 -4.74 -9.54
CA GLY A 56 21.23 -5.38 -8.52
C GLY A 56 20.63 -5.27 -7.10
N GLU A 57 20.12 -4.09 -6.74
CA GLU A 57 19.48 -3.85 -5.44
C GLU A 57 18.18 -4.63 -5.31
N LEU A 58 17.34 -4.59 -6.36
CA LEU A 58 16.10 -5.34 -6.42
C LEU A 58 16.33 -6.85 -6.30
N ALA A 59 17.32 -7.40 -7.02
CA ALA A 59 17.63 -8.83 -6.96
C ALA A 59 18.14 -9.22 -5.55
N ALA A 60 18.99 -8.41 -4.93
CA ALA A 60 19.51 -8.68 -3.60
C ALA A 60 18.39 -8.62 -2.53
N GLU A 61 17.53 -7.60 -2.59
CA GLU A 61 16.41 -7.46 -1.67
C GLU A 61 15.38 -8.60 -1.84
N ALA A 62 15.00 -8.92 -3.07
CA ALA A 62 14.01 -9.95 -3.33
C ALA A 62 14.53 -11.35 -2.93
N GLU A 63 15.82 -11.63 -3.15
CA GLU A 63 16.46 -12.86 -2.71
C GLU A 63 16.52 -12.94 -1.18
N ASP A 64 16.83 -11.85 -0.48
CA ASP A 64 16.79 -11.79 0.99
C ASP A 64 15.38 -12.13 1.53
N PHE A 65 14.32 -11.53 0.96
CA PHE A 65 12.95 -11.88 1.32
C PHE A 65 12.64 -13.36 1.05
N PHE A 66 13.05 -13.91 -0.09
CA PHE A 66 12.85 -15.32 -0.41
C PHE A 66 13.51 -16.23 0.63
N GLN A 67 14.78 -15.97 0.96
CA GLN A 67 15.53 -16.80 1.92
C GLN A 67 14.94 -16.69 3.33
N ARG A 68 14.62 -15.47 3.80
CA ARG A 68 13.99 -15.26 5.11
C ARG A 68 12.60 -15.89 5.19
N ALA A 69 11.77 -15.73 4.16
CA ALA A 69 10.44 -16.34 4.12
C ALA A 69 10.52 -17.86 4.11
N ARG A 70 11.40 -18.43 3.27
CA ARG A 70 11.61 -19.88 3.20
C ARG A 70 12.09 -20.47 4.53
N ALA A 71 13.05 -19.83 5.17
CA ALA A 71 13.61 -20.29 6.44
C ALA A 71 12.63 -20.08 7.61
N GLY A 72 12.11 -18.87 7.77
CA GLY A 72 11.26 -18.49 8.89
C GLY A 72 9.89 -19.17 8.89
N LEU A 73 9.31 -19.42 7.72
CA LEU A 73 7.99 -20.06 7.59
C LEU A 73 8.09 -21.54 7.21
N GLY A 74 9.31 -22.08 7.10
CA GLY A 74 9.56 -23.49 6.83
C GLY A 74 9.14 -23.97 5.43
N TYR A 75 8.93 -23.05 4.47
CA TYR A 75 8.47 -23.39 3.13
C TYR A 75 9.44 -24.31 2.38
N LYS A 76 8.89 -25.26 1.65
CA LYS A 76 9.63 -26.11 0.71
C LYS A 76 9.76 -25.42 -0.64
N ARG A 77 10.72 -25.88 -1.47
CA ARG A 77 10.99 -25.36 -2.82
C ARG A 77 9.78 -25.30 -3.75
N LYS A 78 8.73 -26.12 -3.51
CA LYS A 78 7.49 -26.11 -4.30
C LYS A 78 6.40 -25.18 -3.76
N GLU A 79 6.59 -24.59 -2.58
CA GLU A 79 5.63 -23.74 -1.88
C GLU A 79 5.99 -22.26 -1.95
N ILE A 80 7.14 -21.93 -2.54
CA ILE A 80 7.62 -20.57 -2.70
C ILE A 80 8.44 -20.46 -3.99
N ALA A 81 8.20 -19.39 -4.75
CA ALA A 81 8.92 -19.06 -5.96
C ALA A 81 9.23 -17.56 -5.98
N LEU A 82 10.38 -17.20 -6.53
CA LEU A 82 10.79 -15.82 -6.75
C LEU A 82 10.99 -15.59 -8.24
N GLU A 83 10.36 -14.55 -8.77
CA GLU A 83 10.59 -14.03 -10.12
C GLU A 83 11.14 -12.61 -10.01
N VAL A 84 12.24 -12.32 -10.70
CA VAL A 84 12.87 -10.99 -10.71
C VAL A 84 12.98 -10.52 -12.15
N THR A 85 12.21 -9.50 -12.50
CA THR A 85 12.20 -8.85 -13.81
C THR A 85 12.24 -7.34 -13.59
N SER A 86 13.46 -6.79 -13.50
CA SER A 86 13.67 -5.38 -13.18
C SER A 86 12.84 -4.44 -14.06
N PRO A 87 12.12 -3.46 -13.48
CA PRO A 87 12.27 -2.94 -12.12
C PRO A 87 11.32 -3.56 -11.06
N ALA A 88 10.79 -4.76 -11.31
CA ALA A 88 9.87 -5.44 -10.39
C ALA A 88 10.34 -6.86 -10.00
N ALA A 89 9.93 -7.31 -8.83
CA ALA A 89 10.11 -8.67 -8.36
C ALA A 89 8.82 -9.17 -7.69
N VAL A 90 8.54 -10.46 -7.84
CA VAL A 90 7.36 -11.12 -7.27
C VAL A 90 7.80 -12.37 -6.52
N LEU A 91 7.54 -12.39 -5.22
CA LEU A 91 7.67 -13.54 -4.35
C LEU A 91 6.28 -14.17 -4.16
N ALA A 92 6.03 -15.29 -4.82
CA ALA A 92 4.79 -16.05 -4.70
C ALA A 92 5.00 -17.21 -3.72
N ALA A 93 4.39 -17.13 -2.54
CA ALA A 93 4.33 -18.21 -1.56
C ALA A 93 2.94 -18.85 -1.57
N LYS A 94 2.81 -20.04 -0.99
CA LYS A 94 1.51 -20.74 -0.91
C LYS A 94 0.44 -19.95 -0.14
N ASP A 95 0.83 -19.04 0.75
CA ASP A 95 -0.08 -18.34 1.66
C ASP A 95 -0.15 -16.83 1.44
N PHE A 96 0.71 -16.26 0.59
CA PHE A 96 0.76 -14.82 0.28
C PHE A 96 1.56 -14.55 -1.00
N THR A 97 1.38 -13.34 -1.55
CA THR A 97 2.26 -12.78 -2.59
C THR A 97 2.85 -11.46 -2.09
N LEU A 98 4.16 -11.29 -2.27
CA LEU A 98 4.85 -10.01 -2.07
C LEU A 98 5.38 -9.52 -3.42
N GLU A 99 4.98 -8.32 -3.82
CA GLU A 99 5.52 -7.61 -4.98
C GLU A 99 6.42 -6.46 -4.51
N ILE A 100 7.55 -6.28 -5.18
CA ILE A 100 8.47 -5.16 -4.98
C ILE A 100 8.62 -4.45 -6.31
N ALA A 101 8.27 -3.17 -6.37
CA ALA A 101 8.34 -2.37 -7.59
C ALA A 101 9.17 -1.11 -7.34
N TYR A 102 10.18 -0.92 -8.17
CA TYR A 102 10.96 0.32 -8.24
C TYR A 102 10.41 1.16 -9.38
N ALA A 103 10.25 2.47 -9.19
CA ALA A 103 9.84 3.38 -10.25
C ALA A 103 10.46 4.77 -10.05
N LEU A 104 10.74 5.48 -11.14
CA LEU A 104 11.05 6.91 -11.08
C LEU A 104 9.83 7.68 -10.59
N GLU A 105 10.06 8.72 -9.79
CA GLU A 105 8.99 9.62 -9.33
C GLU A 105 8.66 10.63 -10.43
N GLU A 106 7.40 10.69 -10.86
CA GLU A 106 7.00 11.60 -11.96
C GLU A 106 7.20 13.07 -11.61
N ALA A 107 6.96 13.44 -10.34
CA ALA A 107 7.12 14.80 -9.84
C ALA A 107 8.59 15.20 -9.62
N ASP A 108 9.48 14.21 -9.44
CA ASP A 108 10.93 14.41 -9.30
C ASP A 108 11.70 13.24 -9.96
N PRO A 109 11.92 13.30 -11.29
CA PRO A 109 12.56 12.21 -12.02
C PRO A 109 14.00 11.89 -11.60
N ALA A 110 14.64 12.76 -10.80
CA ALA A 110 15.95 12.49 -10.21
C ALA A 110 15.87 11.57 -8.98
N SER A 111 14.66 11.26 -8.52
CA SER A 111 14.33 10.38 -7.41
C SER A 111 13.55 9.16 -7.87
N TYR A 112 13.55 8.13 -7.04
CA TYR A 112 12.79 6.90 -7.26
C TYR A 112 12.04 6.48 -6.00
N GLY A 113 10.89 5.86 -6.20
CA GLY A 113 10.10 5.19 -5.20
C GLY A 113 10.30 3.68 -5.23
N VAL A 114 10.17 3.06 -4.06
CA VAL A 114 10.04 1.60 -3.90
C VAL A 114 8.71 1.32 -3.24
N THR A 115 7.86 0.57 -3.93
CA THR A 115 6.58 0.10 -3.42
C THR A 115 6.66 -1.39 -3.13
N ARG A 116 6.30 -1.79 -1.91
CA ARG A 116 6.17 -3.18 -1.47
C ARG A 116 4.70 -3.47 -1.24
N THR A 117 4.16 -4.46 -1.92
CA THR A 117 2.74 -4.80 -1.84
C THR A 117 2.61 -6.25 -1.39
N LEU A 118 2.08 -6.46 -0.18
CA LEU A 118 1.73 -7.79 0.33
C LEU A 118 0.24 -8.01 0.16
N HIS A 119 -0.15 -9.06 -0.55
CA HIS A 119 -1.55 -9.36 -0.84
C HIS A 119 -1.78 -10.86 -1.01
N SER A 120 -2.99 -11.23 -1.44
CA SER A 120 -3.40 -12.63 -1.64
C SER A 120 -3.15 -13.52 -0.42
N LEU A 121 -3.34 -12.95 0.78
CA LEU A 121 -3.26 -13.68 2.04
C LEU A 121 -4.31 -14.79 2.03
N ARG A 122 -3.88 -16.04 2.22
CA ARG A 122 -4.80 -17.20 2.23
C ARG A 122 -5.90 -17.04 3.28
N ASN A 123 -5.55 -16.52 4.46
CA ASN A 123 -6.48 -16.19 5.54
C ASN A 123 -5.83 -15.17 6.50
N GLY A 124 -6.62 -14.63 7.42
CA GLY A 124 -6.16 -13.68 8.43
C GLY A 124 -5.29 -14.30 9.53
N ASP A 125 -5.29 -15.63 9.70
CA ASP A 125 -4.53 -16.31 10.75
C ASP A 125 -3.01 -16.15 10.52
N LEU A 126 -2.58 -16.01 9.26
CA LEU A 126 -1.18 -15.78 8.90
C LEU A 126 -0.61 -14.51 9.56
N LEU A 127 -1.45 -13.49 9.78
CA LEU A 127 -1.06 -12.22 10.41
C LEU A 127 -0.77 -12.40 11.92
N GLN A 128 -1.24 -13.50 12.52
CA GLN A 128 -1.00 -13.84 13.92
C GLN A 128 0.26 -14.70 14.11
N VAL A 129 0.85 -15.22 13.02
CA VAL A 129 2.10 -15.98 13.06
C VAL A 129 3.26 -15.02 13.36
N ALA A 130 4.02 -15.27 14.42
CA ALA A 130 5.08 -14.38 14.88
C ALA A 130 6.24 -14.26 13.86
N GLU A 131 6.59 -15.37 13.22
CA GLU A 131 7.61 -15.44 12.18
C GLU A 131 7.20 -14.65 10.93
N PHE A 132 5.91 -14.66 10.60
CA PHE A 132 5.37 -13.87 9.49
C PHE A 132 5.40 -12.38 9.81
N ASP A 133 4.99 -11.99 11.03
CA ASP A 133 5.03 -10.60 11.45
C ASP A 133 6.47 -10.05 11.49
N ALA A 134 7.41 -10.85 12.02
CA ALA A 134 8.83 -10.51 12.07
C ALA A 134 9.47 -10.40 10.68
N LEU A 135 9.07 -11.24 9.72
CA LEU A 135 9.54 -11.18 8.32
C LEU A 135 9.28 -9.79 7.70
N PHE A 136 8.16 -9.17 8.08
CA PHE A 136 7.68 -7.91 7.53
C PHE A 136 7.70 -6.74 8.51
N ALA A 137 8.44 -6.86 9.61
CA ALA A 137 8.55 -5.81 10.61
C ALA A 137 9.00 -4.48 9.97
N GLY A 138 8.23 -3.41 10.20
CA GLY A 138 8.53 -2.07 9.70
C GLY A 138 8.50 -1.91 8.18
N GLN A 139 7.83 -2.80 7.45
CA GLN A 139 7.80 -2.74 5.98
C GLN A 139 6.64 -1.92 5.42
N PHE A 140 5.52 -1.83 6.12
CA PHE A 140 4.26 -1.34 5.54
C PHE A 140 3.77 -0.07 6.23
N SER A 141 3.32 0.91 5.46
CA SER A 141 2.77 2.18 5.95
C SER A 141 1.29 2.37 5.61
N GLY A 142 0.65 1.41 4.95
CA GLY A 142 -0.77 1.53 4.63
C GLY A 142 -1.46 0.21 4.37
N ILE A 143 -2.79 0.26 4.47
CA ILE A 143 -3.71 -0.81 4.05
C ILE A 143 -4.52 -0.26 2.90
N VAL A 144 -4.49 -0.97 1.77
CA VAL A 144 -5.20 -0.60 0.54
C VAL A 144 -6.33 -1.59 0.29
N PHE A 145 -7.53 -1.05 0.09
CA PHE A 145 -8.73 -1.78 -0.31
C PHE A 145 -9.03 -1.41 -1.77
N ALA A 146 -8.87 -2.38 -2.67
CA ALA A 146 -9.32 -2.21 -4.05
C ALA A 146 -10.85 -2.35 -4.09
N LEU A 147 -11.53 -1.43 -4.76
CA LEU A 147 -13.00 -1.39 -4.82
C LEU A 147 -13.52 -2.12 -6.05
N THR A 148 -14.51 -2.99 -5.88
CA THR A 148 -15.12 -3.76 -6.98
C THR A 148 -15.84 -2.87 -7.98
N LYS A 149 -16.46 -1.78 -7.53
CA LYS A 149 -17.24 -0.85 -8.37
C LYS A 149 -16.68 0.57 -8.39
N GLY A 150 -15.58 0.80 -7.68
CA GLY A 150 -15.07 2.14 -7.40
C GLY A 150 -15.98 2.96 -6.47
N ALA A 151 -15.54 4.17 -6.18
CA ALA A 151 -16.27 5.21 -5.46
C ALA A 151 -16.28 6.49 -6.29
N ARG A 152 -17.35 7.28 -6.18
CA ARG A 152 -17.38 8.64 -6.73
C ARG A 152 -16.75 9.55 -5.70
N VAL A 153 -15.55 10.05 -5.96
CA VAL A 153 -14.76 10.83 -5.00
C VAL A 153 -15.53 12.08 -4.56
N GLU A 154 -16.21 12.75 -5.49
CA GLU A 154 -17.06 13.91 -5.21
C GLU A 154 -18.16 13.56 -4.20
N ALA A 155 -18.79 12.40 -4.31
CA ALA A 155 -19.82 11.98 -3.36
C ALA A 155 -19.25 11.70 -1.96
N VAL A 156 -17.97 11.30 -1.86
CA VAL A 156 -17.28 11.15 -0.58
C VAL A 156 -16.98 12.51 0.02
N ILE A 157 -16.51 13.46 -0.80
CA ILE A 157 -16.28 14.85 -0.39
C ILE A 157 -17.59 15.47 0.12
N ASP A 158 -18.65 15.45 -0.69
CA ASP A 158 -19.98 15.99 -0.35
C ASP A 158 -20.53 15.39 0.94
N ALA A 159 -20.33 14.08 1.15
CA ALA A 159 -20.77 13.40 2.36
C ALA A 159 -20.04 13.90 3.61
N VAL A 160 -18.73 14.17 3.51
CA VAL A 160 -17.93 14.66 4.63
C VAL A 160 -18.21 16.14 4.92
N GLU A 161 -18.35 16.96 3.87
CA GLU A 161 -18.71 18.38 4.01
C GLU A 161 -20.14 18.59 4.53
N GLY A 162 -21.04 17.62 4.27
CA GLY A 162 -22.40 17.61 4.79
C GLY A 162 -22.53 17.20 6.26
N LEU A 163 -21.44 16.79 6.93
CA LEU A 163 -21.46 16.45 8.35
C LEU A 163 -21.56 17.69 9.24
N ASP A 164 -22.22 17.56 10.39
CA ASP A 164 -22.23 18.59 11.42
C ASP A 164 -20.80 18.95 11.86
N ALA A 165 -20.54 20.23 12.12
CA ALA A 165 -19.22 20.75 12.50
C ALA A 165 -18.62 20.13 13.78
N ASP A 166 -19.43 19.40 14.55
CA ASP A 166 -19.01 18.64 15.74
C ASP A 166 -18.24 17.35 15.36
N MET A 167 -18.34 16.90 14.11
CA MET A 167 -17.55 15.80 13.58
C MET A 167 -16.13 16.30 13.30
N ARG A 168 -15.14 15.84 14.08
CA ARG A 168 -13.71 16.17 13.89
C ARG A 168 -13.07 15.50 12.66
N LEU A 169 -13.84 15.32 11.60
CA LEU A 169 -13.43 14.74 10.33
C LEU A 169 -13.28 15.86 9.31
N THR A 170 -12.11 15.96 8.69
CA THR A 170 -11.84 16.92 7.63
C THR A 170 -11.53 16.20 6.32
N VAL A 171 -11.82 16.86 5.21
CA VAL A 171 -11.52 16.38 3.86
C VAL A 171 -10.66 17.41 3.12
N ALA A 172 -9.63 16.94 2.42
CA ALA A 172 -8.78 17.73 1.54
C ALA A 172 -8.75 17.09 0.15
N TYR A 173 -8.83 17.89 -0.91
CA TYR A 173 -8.91 17.40 -2.29
C TYR A 173 -8.37 18.45 -3.28
N PRO A 174 -7.81 18.04 -4.43
CA PRO A 174 -7.46 18.95 -5.53
C PRO A 174 -8.72 19.43 -6.25
N SER A 175 -8.60 20.52 -7.02
CA SER A 175 -9.74 21.16 -7.71
C SER A 175 -10.46 20.28 -8.74
N ASP A 176 -9.80 19.21 -9.21
CA ASP A 176 -10.36 18.25 -10.16
C ASP A 176 -11.01 17.04 -9.47
N CYS A 177 -11.04 17.01 -8.13
CA CYS A 177 -11.64 15.97 -7.30
C CYS A 177 -11.22 14.53 -7.64
N ARG A 178 -10.04 14.34 -8.25
CA ARG A 178 -9.56 13.00 -8.62
C ARG A 178 -9.24 12.10 -7.43
N GLN A 179 -8.97 12.70 -6.28
CA GLN A 179 -8.77 12.01 -5.03
C GLN A 179 -9.20 12.90 -3.86
N CYS A 180 -9.53 12.31 -2.72
CA CYS A 180 -9.70 13.03 -1.47
C CYS A 180 -8.91 12.37 -0.34
N THR A 181 -8.49 13.16 0.64
CA THR A 181 -7.83 12.70 1.86
C THR A 181 -8.67 13.10 3.05
N LEU A 182 -9.09 12.11 3.83
CA LEU A 182 -9.86 12.25 5.05
C LEU A 182 -8.93 12.14 6.26
N THR A 183 -9.07 13.04 7.22
CA THR A 183 -8.30 13.02 8.47
C THR A 183 -9.20 13.24 9.67
N VAL A 184 -8.94 12.51 10.77
CA VAL A 184 -9.67 12.65 12.04
C VAL A 184 -8.70 13.15 13.09
N ALA A 185 -9.07 14.20 13.84
CA ALA A 185 -8.17 14.88 14.78
C ALA A 185 -7.53 13.97 15.86
N GLU A 186 -8.17 12.85 16.21
CA GLU A 186 -7.70 11.91 17.25
C GLU A 186 -7.10 10.61 16.67
N VAL A 187 -6.99 10.50 15.35
CA VAL A 187 -6.47 9.31 14.69
C VAL A 187 -5.25 9.70 13.87
N GLU A 188 -4.09 9.13 14.21
CA GLU A 188 -2.84 9.29 13.44
C GLU A 188 -2.85 8.41 12.17
N ALA A 189 -3.85 8.62 11.32
CA ALA A 189 -3.95 7.99 10.01
C ALA A 189 -4.74 8.91 9.06
N ALA A 190 -4.39 8.85 7.77
CA ALA A 190 -5.13 9.51 6.70
C ALA A 190 -5.82 8.45 5.83
N VAL A 191 -7.07 8.68 5.44
CA VAL A 191 -7.79 7.83 4.50
C VAL A 191 -7.82 8.52 3.14
N ILE A 192 -7.20 7.92 2.14
CA ILE A 192 -7.09 8.43 0.78
C ILE A 192 -8.04 7.63 -0.11
N CYS A 193 -8.90 8.32 -0.83
CA CYS A 193 -9.81 7.74 -1.82
C CYS A 193 -9.48 8.32 -3.19
N ASP A 194 -9.10 7.49 -4.15
CA ASP A 194 -8.86 7.89 -5.55
C ASP A 194 -9.97 7.41 -6.50
N GLY A 195 -11.08 6.90 -5.92
CA GLY A 195 -12.20 6.33 -6.64
C GLY A 195 -12.00 4.89 -7.08
N ALA A 196 -10.78 4.37 -7.19
CA ALA A 196 -10.51 2.95 -7.45
C ALA A 196 -10.17 2.19 -6.16
N THR A 197 -9.53 2.88 -5.22
CA THR A 197 -9.02 2.33 -3.97
C THR A 197 -9.38 3.22 -2.79
N LEU A 198 -9.42 2.59 -1.62
CA LEU A 198 -9.33 3.27 -0.34
C LEU A 198 -8.03 2.85 0.30
N GLU A 199 -7.14 3.80 0.53
CA GLU A 199 -5.93 3.58 1.30
C GLU A 199 -6.08 4.23 2.66
N MET A 200 -5.85 3.47 3.71
CA MET A 200 -5.58 4.05 5.01
C MET A 200 -4.08 4.04 5.24
N ARG A 201 -3.51 5.24 5.32
CA ARG A 201 -2.08 5.51 5.40
C ARG A 201 -1.72 5.96 6.81
N PHE A 202 -0.69 5.34 7.35
CA PHE A 202 -0.14 5.60 8.68
C PHE A 202 1.18 6.36 8.57
N PRO A 203 1.54 7.19 9.57
CA PRO A 203 2.73 8.03 9.53
C PRO A 203 4.04 7.25 9.67
N ARG A 204 3.99 6.02 10.18
CA ARG A 204 5.17 5.17 10.40
C ARG A 204 4.95 3.82 9.74
N ASN A 205 6.04 3.25 9.24
CA ASN A 205 6.03 1.86 8.82
C ASN A 205 5.88 0.96 10.04
N ALA A 206 5.13 -0.12 9.87
CA ALA A 206 4.76 -1.07 10.90
C ALA A 206 4.75 -2.49 10.33
N SER A 207 4.63 -3.48 11.22
CA SER A 207 4.41 -4.87 10.82
C SER A 207 2.95 -5.12 10.38
N PRO A 208 2.67 -6.24 9.69
CA PRO A 208 1.30 -6.61 9.33
C PRO A 208 0.32 -6.60 10.50
N ARG A 209 0.71 -7.13 11.67
CA ARG A 209 -0.14 -7.16 12.86
C ARG A 209 -0.45 -5.76 13.38
N GLU A 210 0.57 -4.94 13.55
CA GLU A 210 0.45 -3.56 14.03
C GLU A 210 -0.48 -2.73 13.13
N LEU A 211 -0.38 -2.89 11.81
CA LEU A 211 -1.27 -2.19 10.87
C LEU A 211 -2.73 -2.59 11.02
N ILE A 212 -3.01 -3.88 11.23
CA ILE A 212 -4.37 -4.39 11.38
C ILE A 212 -4.98 -3.96 12.73
N GLU A 213 -4.18 -3.89 13.78
CA GLU A 213 -4.60 -3.32 15.06
C GLU A 213 -4.92 -1.83 14.93
N ALA A 214 -4.05 -1.07 14.25
CA ALA A 214 -4.27 0.34 13.97
C ALA A 214 -5.52 0.55 13.10
N PHE A 215 -5.75 -0.31 12.09
CA PHE A 215 -6.98 -0.31 11.30
C PHE A 215 -8.22 -0.50 12.16
N ALA A 216 -8.21 -1.50 13.04
CA ALA A 216 -9.35 -1.79 13.89
C ALA A 216 -9.68 -0.60 14.80
N ALA A 217 -8.66 0.13 15.29
CA ALA A 217 -8.84 1.36 16.05
C ALA A 217 -9.45 2.48 15.21
N VAL A 218 -8.92 2.71 14.00
CA VAL A 218 -9.44 3.71 13.06
C VAL A 218 -10.89 3.40 12.70
N ARG A 219 -11.19 2.16 12.30
CA ARG A 219 -12.55 1.73 11.96
C ARG A 219 -13.52 1.93 13.12
N ARG A 220 -13.11 1.66 14.36
CA ARG A 220 -13.95 1.94 15.54
C ARG A 220 -14.24 3.43 15.69
N ALA A 221 -13.25 4.30 15.48
CA ALA A 221 -13.45 5.75 15.50
C ALA A 221 -14.43 6.21 14.39
N PHE A 222 -14.31 5.67 13.19
CA PHE A 222 -15.22 5.97 12.08
C PHE A 222 -16.61 5.36 12.25
N ALA A 223 -16.76 4.13 12.77
CA ALA A 223 -18.07 3.52 13.00
C ALA A 223 -18.89 4.22 14.10
N LEU A 224 -18.22 5.00 14.97
CA LEU A 224 -18.89 5.88 15.93
C LEU A 224 -19.47 7.14 15.25
N THR A 225 -19.07 7.45 14.01
CA THR A 225 -19.72 8.47 13.20
C THR A 225 -21.03 7.90 12.65
N LYS A 226 -22.17 8.51 13.00
CA LYS A 226 -23.52 8.00 12.68
C LYS A 226 -23.89 8.10 11.19
N ASP A 227 -22.92 8.37 10.31
CA ASP A 227 -23.13 8.62 8.89
C ASP A 227 -23.09 7.33 8.07
N ARG A 228 -24.09 7.17 7.19
CA ARG A 228 -24.32 5.94 6.42
C ARG A 228 -23.40 5.81 5.20
N ALA A 229 -22.91 6.91 4.63
CA ALA A 229 -21.96 6.91 3.53
C ALA A 229 -20.56 6.51 4.02
N LEU A 230 -20.15 7.02 5.18
CA LEU A 230 -18.89 6.64 5.83
C LEU A 230 -18.92 5.20 6.37
N SER A 231 -20.07 4.78 6.92
CA SER A 231 -20.27 3.40 7.36
C SER A 231 -20.15 2.38 6.22
N GLY A 232 -20.43 2.76 4.97
CA GLY A 232 -20.28 1.88 3.80
C GLY A 232 -18.86 1.79 3.23
N LEU A 233 -17.99 2.76 3.55
CA LEU A 233 -16.60 2.80 3.10
C LEU A 233 -15.67 1.96 3.98
N LEU A 234 -16.04 1.73 5.26
CA LEU A 234 -15.22 1.02 6.25
C LEU A 234 -15.98 -0.11 6.99
N GLY A 235 -17.25 -0.31 6.66
CA GLY A 235 -18.15 -1.32 7.25
C GLY A 235 -17.82 -2.72 6.80
#